data_AF-A0A3A0FZR0-F1
#
_entry.id   AF-A0A3A0FZR0-F1
#
_cell.length_a   1.000
_cell.length_b   1.000
_cell.length_c   1.000
_cell.angle_alpha   90.00
_cell.angle_beta   90.00
_cell.angle_gamma   90.00
#
_symmetry.space_group_name_H-M   'P 1'
#
loop_
_entity.id
_entity.type
_entity.pdbx_description
1 polymer ?
#
loop_
_entity_poly.entity_id
_entity_poly.type
_entity_poly.pdbx_seq_one_letter_code
_entity_poly.pdbx_strand_id
1 'polypeptide(L)'
;MKSLALVEIEQEARNLAANTNWGESIGLIGPLGAGKTTFIRYFCAAKGCALPVSSPSYVIQHEYECGFGKTIEHWDLYRLHGIPDELRLAAPSNAIRLIEWVDKFPELVAECGTIIKLGIVDSEHRSLEIGTALGGSPF
;
A
#
# COMPACT_ATOMS: atom_id res chain seq x y z
N MET A 1 0.95 -10.13 -13.87
CA MET A 1 -0.11 -10.40 -12.86
C MET A 1 -0.45 -11.89 -12.70
N LYS A 2 -0.35 -12.42 -11.49
CA LYS A 2 -0.80 -13.78 -11.10
C LYS A 2 -2.23 -13.71 -10.57
N SER A 3 -3.09 -14.69 -10.88
CA SER A 3 -4.41 -14.85 -10.23
C SER A 3 -4.24 -15.63 -8.92
N LEU A 4 -4.84 -15.13 -7.85
CA LEU A 4 -4.68 -15.58 -6.48
C LEU A 4 -6.04 -15.65 -5.78
N ALA A 5 -6.25 -16.68 -4.97
CA ALA A 5 -7.34 -16.73 -4.00
C ALA A 5 -7.12 -15.69 -2.88
N LEU A 6 -8.19 -15.27 -2.19
CA LEU A 6 -8.10 -14.27 -1.11
C LEU A 6 -7.11 -14.65 0.02
N VAL A 7 -6.98 -15.94 0.34
CA VAL A 7 -6.01 -16.43 1.34
C VAL A 7 -4.56 -16.26 0.87
N GLU A 8 -4.31 -16.37 -0.44
CA GLU A 8 -2.97 -16.18 -1.00
C GLU A 8 -2.60 -14.69 -0.98
N ILE A 9 -3.56 -13.78 -1.16
CA ILE A 9 -3.34 -12.32 -1.02
C ILE A 9 -2.86 -11.97 0.39
N GLU A 10 -3.43 -12.58 1.42
CA GLU A 10 -2.99 -12.40 2.80
C GLU A 10 -1.53 -12.86 2.99
N GLN A 11 -1.17 -14.02 2.42
CA GLN A 11 0.19 -14.53 2.53
C GLN A 11 1.20 -13.63 1.81
N GLU A 12 0.86 -13.10 0.64
CA GLU A 12 1.72 -12.15 -0.08
C GLU A 12 1.88 -10.83 0.71
N ALA A 13 0.83 -10.34 1.35
CA ALA A 13 0.91 -9.16 2.21
C ALA A 13 1.82 -9.40 3.44
N ARG A 14 1.72 -10.59 4.06
CA ARG A 14 2.59 -11.00 5.17
C ARG A 14 4.06 -11.12 4.73
N ASN A 15 4.30 -11.72 3.57
CA ASN A 15 5.63 -11.87 3.01
C ASN A 15 6.26 -10.51 2.68
N LEU A 16 5.49 -9.61 2.06
CA LEU A 16 5.98 -8.27 1.76
C LEU A 16 6.29 -7.51 3.06
N ALA A 17 5.38 -7.56 4.04
CA ALA A 17 5.61 -6.97 5.35
C ALA A 17 6.88 -7.48 6.03
N ALA A 18 7.22 -8.76 5.94
CA ALA A 18 8.46 -9.28 6.52
C ALA A 18 9.73 -8.69 5.88
N ASN A 19 9.66 -8.27 4.60
CA ASN A 19 10.80 -7.83 3.81
C ASN A 19 10.89 -6.31 3.60
N THR A 20 9.85 -5.55 3.94
CA THR A 20 9.86 -4.07 3.86
C THR A 20 10.60 -3.47 5.05
N ASN A 21 11.54 -2.55 4.80
CA ASN A 21 12.21 -1.81 5.87
C ASN A 21 11.43 -0.54 6.25
N TRP A 22 11.69 -0.03 7.46
CA TRP A 22 11.23 1.32 7.81
C TRP A 22 11.96 2.36 6.95
N GLY A 23 11.28 3.47 6.64
CA GLY A 23 11.72 4.46 5.66
C GLY A 23 11.31 4.16 4.21
N GLU A 24 10.54 3.10 3.96
CA GLU A 24 10.10 2.73 2.61
C GLU A 24 8.67 3.20 2.31
N SER A 25 8.45 3.57 1.05
CA SER A 25 7.14 3.87 0.48
C SER A 25 6.69 2.78 -0.49
N ILE A 26 5.44 2.34 -0.33
CA ILE A 26 4.79 1.34 -1.17
C ILE A 26 3.51 1.94 -1.77
N GLY A 27 3.42 1.88 -3.09
CA GLY A 27 2.25 2.34 -3.84
C GLY A 27 1.29 1.19 -4.15
N LEU A 28 -0.01 1.43 -4.00
CA LEU A 28 -1.07 0.47 -4.34
C LEU A 28 -1.96 1.03 -5.45
N ILE A 29 -2.11 0.24 -6.52
CA ILE A 29 -2.87 0.56 -7.72
C ILE A 29 -3.95 -0.51 -7.90
N GLY A 30 -5.15 -0.10 -8.31
CA GLY A 30 -6.23 -1.02 -8.64
C GLY A 30 -7.60 -0.39 -8.52
N PRO A 31 -8.64 -0.96 -9.16
CA PRO A 31 -9.98 -0.41 -9.13
C PRO A 31 -10.58 -0.40 -7.71
N LEU A 32 -11.70 0.29 -7.56
CA LEU A 32 -12.51 0.24 -6.34
C LEU A 32 -12.95 -1.21 -6.09
N GLY A 33 -12.86 -1.69 -4.85
CA GLY A 33 -13.19 -3.08 -4.51
C GLY A 33 -12.10 -4.12 -4.83
N ALA A 34 -10.97 -3.71 -5.42
CA ALA A 34 -9.84 -4.63 -5.70
C ALA A 34 -9.16 -5.19 -4.43
N GLY A 35 -9.45 -4.61 -3.26
CA GLY A 35 -8.91 -5.09 -1.99
C GLY A 35 -7.64 -4.39 -1.51
N LYS A 36 -7.30 -3.21 -2.03
CA LYS A 36 -6.14 -2.40 -1.62
C LYS A 36 -6.06 -2.22 -0.09
N THR A 37 -7.12 -1.67 0.52
CA THR A 37 -7.22 -1.54 1.98
C THR A 37 -7.12 -2.90 2.70
N THR A 38 -7.63 -3.98 2.11
CA THR A 38 -7.55 -5.32 2.70
C THR A 38 -6.10 -5.84 2.71
N PHE A 39 -5.35 -5.60 1.63
CA PHE A 39 -3.92 -5.87 1.59
C PHE A 39 -3.18 -5.10 2.67
N ILE A 40 -3.46 -3.80 2.82
CA ILE A 40 -2.87 -2.94 3.86
C ILE A 40 -3.19 -3.47 5.27
N ARG A 41 -4.42 -3.92 5.51
CA ARG A 41 -4.80 -4.54 6.80
C ARG A 41 -3.93 -5.75 7.14
N TYR A 42 -3.73 -6.66 6.18
CA TYR A 42 -2.88 -7.83 6.38
C TYR A 42 -1.40 -7.44 6.57
N PHE A 43 -0.92 -6.46 5.80
CA PHE A 43 0.43 -5.91 5.95
C PHE A 43 0.66 -5.32 7.35
N CYS A 44 -0.23 -4.46 7.83
CA CYS A 44 -0.16 -3.85 9.16
C CYS A 44 -0.20 -4.91 10.28
N ALA A 45 -1.11 -5.89 10.16
CA ALA A 45 -1.19 -6.99 11.12
C ALA A 45 0.12 -7.80 11.18
N ALA A 46 0.74 -8.07 10.02
CA ALA A 46 2.01 -8.78 9.93
C ALA A 46 3.19 -7.99 10.49
N LYS A 47 3.15 -6.64 10.39
CA LYS A 47 4.13 -5.74 11.04
C LYS A 47 3.91 -5.56 12.54
N GLY A 48 2.86 -6.16 13.12
CA GLY A 48 2.54 -6.05 14.54
C GLY A 48 1.89 -4.72 14.93
N CYS A 49 1.24 -4.04 13.99
CA CYS A 49 0.60 -2.75 14.24
C CYS A 49 -0.76 -2.90 14.91
N ALA A 50 -1.16 -1.88 15.66
CA ALA A 50 -2.45 -1.81 16.35
C ALA A 50 -3.62 -1.89 15.34
N LEU A 51 -4.63 -2.68 15.70
CA LEU A 51 -5.88 -2.84 14.96
C LEU A 51 -7.02 -2.10 15.69
N PRO A 52 -8.08 -1.65 14.99
CA PRO A 52 -8.41 -1.95 13.60
C PRO A 52 -7.73 -1.04 12.58
N VAL A 53 -7.34 -1.62 11.44
CA VAL A 53 -6.93 -0.88 10.24
C VAL A 53 -8.14 -0.77 9.32
N SER A 54 -8.44 0.45 8.88
CA SER A 54 -9.56 0.76 7.98
C SER A 54 -9.12 1.74 6.89
N SER A 55 -9.85 1.81 5.77
CA SER A 55 -9.59 2.85 4.77
C SER A 55 -9.79 4.21 5.43
N PRO A 56 -8.87 5.16 5.22
CA PRO A 56 -9.05 6.54 5.62
C PRO A 56 -10.01 7.17 4.58
N SER A 57 -11.27 6.73 4.57
CA SER A 57 -12.25 7.17 3.56
C SER A 57 -12.75 8.60 3.80
N TYR A 58 -12.55 9.13 5.01
CA TYR A 58 -12.97 10.47 5.46
C TYR A 58 -11.82 11.38 5.90
N VAL A 59 -10.70 10.79 6.34
CA VAL A 59 -9.46 11.51 6.62
C VAL A 59 -8.45 11.15 5.55
N ILE A 60 -7.52 12.03 5.20
CA ILE A 60 -6.61 11.78 4.06
C ILE A 60 -5.57 10.69 4.38
N GLN A 61 -5.29 10.52 5.67
CA GLN A 61 -4.23 9.68 6.22
C GLN A 61 -4.71 9.02 7.52
N HIS A 62 -4.30 7.77 7.75
CA HIS A 62 -4.30 7.13 9.06
C HIS A 62 -2.88 6.71 9.44
N GLU A 63 -2.55 6.81 10.73
CA GLU A 63 -1.31 6.27 11.29
C GLU A 63 -1.63 5.08 12.19
N TYR A 64 -0.88 4.00 12.01
CA TYR A 64 -0.97 2.79 12.83
C TYR A 64 0.32 2.59 13.60
N GLU A 65 0.26 2.59 14.93
CA GLU A 65 1.43 2.33 15.76
C GLU A 65 1.82 0.85 15.71
N CYS A 66 3.12 0.58 15.51
CA CYS A 66 3.69 -0.77 15.40
C CYS A 66 4.68 -1.09 16.52
N GLY A 67 4.61 -0.33 17.62
CA GLY A 67 5.50 -0.45 18.77
C GLY A 67 6.87 0.20 18.56
N PHE A 68 7.58 0.47 19.66
CA PHE A 68 8.94 1.05 19.66
C PHE A 68 9.08 2.34 18.84
N GLY A 69 8.03 3.17 18.80
CA GLY A 69 8.02 4.44 18.05
C GLY A 69 7.96 4.28 16.52
N LYS A 70 7.60 3.09 16.01
CA LYS A 70 7.42 2.81 14.59
C LYS A 70 5.97 2.95 14.18
N THR A 71 5.73 3.44 12.97
CA THR A 71 4.39 3.72 12.45
C THR A 71 4.19 3.25 11.02
N ILE A 72 2.97 2.88 10.66
CA ILE A 72 2.55 2.78 9.27
C ILE A 72 1.65 3.95 8.95
N GLU A 73 2.04 4.74 7.96
CA GLU A 73 1.25 5.82 7.39
C GLU A 73 0.45 5.29 6.20
N HIS A 74 -0.86 5.22 6.33
CA HIS A 74 -1.78 4.81 5.27
C HIS A 74 -2.44 6.03 4.65
N TRP A 75 -2.15 6.28 3.38
CA TRP A 75 -2.69 7.36 2.58
C TRP A 75 -3.69 6.83 1.54
N ASP A 76 -4.85 7.49 1.39
CA ASP A 76 -5.81 7.19 0.32
C ASP A 76 -6.01 8.43 -0.57
N LEU A 77 -5.47 8.36 -1.78
CA LEU A 77 -5.46 9.49 -2.71
C LEU A 77 -6.73 9.55 -3.60
N TYR A 78 -7.70 8.64 -3.41
CA TYR A 78 -8.87 8.50 -4.27
C TYR A 78 -9.61 9.81 -4.50
N ARG A 79 -9.76 10.64 -3.45
CA ARG A 79 -10.52 11.90 -3.50
C ARG A 79 -9.65 13.15 -3.66
N LEU A 80 -8.33 13.02 -3.69
CA LEU A 80 -7.45 14.18 -3.79
C LEU A 80 -7.30 14.68 -5.23
N HIS A 81 -7.10 15.98 -5.38
CA HIS A 81 -6.81 16.63 -6.66
C HIS A 81 -5.36 17.13 -6.78
N GLY A 82 -4.59 17.00 -5.71
CA GLY A 82 -3.18 17.33 -5.66
C GLY A 82 -2.46 16.47 -4.64
N ILE A 83 -1.14 16.47 -4.71
CA ILE A 83 -0.27 15.70 -3.82
C ILE A 83 -0.15 16.44 -2.49
N PRO A 84 -0.43 15.78 -1.35
CA PRO A 84 -0.10 16.27 -0.01
C PRO A 84 1.38 16.60 0.11
N ASP A 85 1.72 17.70 0.77
CA ASP A 85 3.12 18.14 0.93
C ASP A 85 3.99 17.08 1.63
N GLU A 86 3.40 16.31 2.55
CA GLU A 86 4.05 15.23 3.28
C GLU A 86 4.54 14.10 2.36
N LEU A 87 3.79 13.82 1.29
CA LEU A 87 4.12 12.79 0.29
C LEU A 87 5.18 13.25 -0.71
N ARG A 88 5.54 14.54 -0.72
CA ARG A 88 6.68 15.07 -1.52
C ARG A 88 8.03 14.78 -0.87
N LEU A 89 8.04 14.40 0.41
CA LEU A 89 9.24 14.03 1.15
C LEU A 89 9.39 12.51 1.18
N ALA A 90 10.61 12.02 1.42
CA ALA A 90 10.82 10.60 1.70
C ALA A 90 10.05 10.16 2.98
N ALA A 91 9.69 8.88 3.06
CA ALA A 91 9.09 8.34 4.27
C ALA A 91 10.05 8.52 5.47
N PRO A 92 9.54 8.90 6.66
CA PRO A 92 10.35 8.96 7.87
C PRO A 92 11.06 7.62 8.13
N SER A 93 12.27 7.66 8.68
CA SER A 93 13.09 6.45 8.90
C SER A 93 12.47 5.43 9.86
N ASN A 94 11.48 5.84 10.65
CA ASN A 94 10.70 4.99 11.56
C ASN A 94 9.29 4.67 11.03
N ALA A 95 8.96 5.07 9.80
CA ALA A 95 7.64 4.89 9.22
C ALA A 95 7.67 4.08 7.92
N ILE A 96 6.60 3.35 7.61
CA ILE A 96 6.36 2.80 6.27
C ILE A 96 5.13 3.50 5.71
N ARG A 97 5.23 3.99 4.46
CA ARG A 97 4.09 4.59 3.76
C ARG A 97 3.40 3.58 2.86
N LEU A 98 2.10 3.44 3.02
CA LEU A 98 1.23 2.65 2.16
C LEU A 98 0.24 3.61 1.48
N ILE A 99 0.35 3.75 0.16
CA ILE A 99 -0.33 4.80 -0.59
C ILE A 99 -1.31 4.18 -1.58
N GLU A 100 -2.61 4.20 -1.27
CA GLU A 100 -3.65 3.79 -2.20
C GLU A 100 -3.85 4.84 -3.31
N TRP A 101 -4.11 4.37 -4.54
CA TRP A 101 -4.36 5.22 -5.72
C TRP A 101 -3.16 6.10 -6.09
N VAL A 102 -1.95 5.59 -5.88
CA VAL A 102 -0.70 6.29 -6.20
C VAL A 102 -0.62 6.66 -7.69
N ASP A 103 -1.28 5.89 -8.57
CA ASP A 103 -1.34 6.10 -10.01
C ASP A 103 -2.09 7.38 -10.43
N LYS A 104 -2.87 8.01 -9.53
CA LYS A 104 -3.42 9.34 -9.78
C LYS A 104 -2.34 10.42 -9.89
N PHE A 105 -1.18 10.18 -9.31
CA PHE A 105 -0.05 11.09 -9.29
C PHE A 105 1.20 10.34 -9.73
N PRO A 106 1.47 10.24 -11.05
CA PRO A 106 2.57 9.45 -11.58
C PRO A 106 3.95 9.77 -10.98
N GLU A 107 4.16 11.02 -10.54
CA GLU A 107 5.38 11.42 -9.82
C GLU A 107 5.60 10.65 -8.51
N LEU A 108 4.53 10.30 -7.77
CA LEU A 108 4.65 9.48 -6.56
C LEU A 108 4.94 8.01 -6.85
N VAL A 109 4.56 7.51 -8.04
CA VAL A 109 4.83 6.13 -8.44
C VAL A 109 6.33 5.90 -8.52
N ALA A 110 7.07 6.85 -9.10
CA ALA A 110 8.53 6.78 -9.22
C ALA A 110 9.26 6.82 -7.86
N GLU A 111 8.67 7.49 -6.87
CA GLU A 111 9.21 7.60 -5.51
C GLU A 111 8.91 6.36 -4.63
N CYS A 112 8.01 5.48 -5.09
CA CYS A 112 7.71 4.23 -4.38
C CYS A 112 8.73 3.15 -4.75
N GLY A 113 9.45 2.64 -3.74
CA GLY A 113 10.37 1.51 -3.94
C GLY A 113 9.66 0.23 -4.40
N THR A 114 8.40 0.06 -3.98
CA THR A 114 7.54 -1.06 -4.38
C THR A 114 6.19 -0.56 -4.87
N ILE A 115 5.69 -1.17 -5.94
CA ILE A 115 4.34 -0.98 -6.49
C ILE A 115 3.59 -2.30 -6.44
N ILE A 116 2.36 -2.24 -5.92
CA ILE A 116 1.41 -3.34 -5.87
C ILE A 116 0.25 -3.01 -6.80
N LYS A 117 -0.01 -3.88 -7.78
CA LYS A 117 -1.19 -3.79 -8.65
C LYS A 117 -2.17 -4.89 -8.28
N LEU A 118 -3.39 -4.50 -7.95
CA LEU A 118 -4.50 -5.37 -7.60
C LEU A 118 -5.60 -5.28 -8.65
N GLY A 119 -6.12 -6.41 -9.11
CA GLY A 119 -7.28 -6.49 -10.00
C GLY A 119 -8.34 -7.46 -9.48
N ILE A 120 -9.56 -7.31 -9.97
CA ILE A 120 -10.68 -8.21 -9.64
C ILE A 120 -10.75 -9.27 -10.74
N VAL A 121 -10.72 -10.54 -10.34
CA VAL A 121 -10.90 -11.67 -11.27
C VAL A 121 -12.34 -12.18 -11.15
N ASP A 122 -12.73 -12.55 -9.93
CA ASP A 122 -14.09 -12.95 -9.58
C ASP A 122 -14.37 -12.64 -8.08
N SER A 123 -15.40 -13.24 -7.49
CA SER A 123 -15.74 -13.03 -6.07
C SER A 123 -14.65 -13.52 -5.11
N GLU A 124 -13.97 -14.62 -5.45
CA GLU A 124 -13.00 -15.33 -4.59
C GLU A 124 -11.54 -15.09 -4.99
N HIS A 125 -11.31 -14.51 -6.18
CA HIS A 125 -9.97 -14.33 -6.73
C HIS A 125 -9.64 -12.87 -7.04
N ARG A 126 -8.37 -12.53 -6.84
CA ARG A 126 -7.77 -11.25 -7.25
C ARG A 126 -6.56 -11.52 -8.13
N SER A 127 -6.24 -10.58 -9.00
CA SER A 127 -4.96 -10.57 -9.68
C SER A 127 -3.99 -9.67 -8.92
N LEU A 128 -2.76 -10.14 -8.72
CA LEU A 128 -1.72 -9.44 -7.98
C LEU A 128 -0.44 -9.36 -8.80
N GLU A 129 0.22 -8.21 -8.74
CA GLU A 129 1.58 -8.00 -9.20
C GLU A 129 2.30 -7.10 -8.20
N ILE A 130 3.48 -7.52 -7.77
CA ILE A 130 4.37 -6.75 -6.90
C ILE A 130 5.66 -6.56 -7.68
N GLY A 131 6.08 -5.30 -7.84
CA GLY A 131 7.29 -4.95 -8.58
C GLY A 131 7.90 -3.66 -8.07
N THR A 132 9.04 -3.26 -8.64
CA THR A 132 9.67 -1.98 -8.34
C THR A 132 9.22 -0.92 -9.35
N ALA A 133 9.16 0.34 -8.95
CA ALA A 133 8.90 1.44 -9.89
C ALA A 133 10.00 1.58 -10.96
N LEU A 134 11.23 1.15 -10.63
CA LEU A 134 12.41 1.24 -11.49
C LEU A 134 12.62 0.02 -12.42
N GLY A 135 11.69 -0.95 -12.41
CA GLY A 135 11.76 -2.19 -13.18
C GLY A 135 10.93 -2.16 -14.47
N GLY A 136 11.23 -1.21 -15.37
CA GLY A 136 10.97 -1.36 -16.81
C GLY A 136 9.60 -1.91 -17.26
N SER A 137 8.53 -1.15 -17.03
CA SER A 137 7.50 -0.97 -18.06
C SER A 137 7.00 0.45 -17.87
N PRO A 138 7.14 1.34 -18.87
CA PRO A 138 6.34 2.55 -18.85
C PRO A 138 4.87 2.08 -18.87
N PHE A 139 4.04 2.74 -18.10
CA PHE A 139 2.63 2.76 -18.42
C PHE A 139 2.44 3.33 -19.83
#